data_AF-A0AA43LH77-F1
#
_entry.id   AF-A0AA43LH77-F1
#
_cell.length_a   1.000
_cell.length_b   1.000
_cell.length_c   1.000
_cell.angle_alpha   90.00
_cell.angle_beta   90.00
_cell.angle_gamma   90.00
#
_symmetry.space_group_name_H-M   'P 1'
#
loop_
_entity.id
_entity.type
_entity.pdbx_description
1 polymer ?
#
loop_
_entity_poly.entity_id
_entity_poly.type
_entity_poly.pdbx_seq_one_letter_code
_entity_poly.pdbx_strand_id
1 'polypeptide(L)'
;MNEALRNAAYSDKYREECAKFQPLFSEENKVEDETIALPEDYKILKTTYKGKVNGCNLHGNNNVLLDSNGETIHIWNSFDDDAEFHTFIYHRNGNKYLVYRQELYGYTVFDLANNKEFQYYPQCVLDGREYFIWTDVHYNPLNNLLAVSGCIWGAPWSTLIVDFENPMAEPKFQHDIIDCLDGGYDVYDDADFVRWDGLNLILSCYNVEKNEKEEIIVPPGTYQNTDSN
;
A
#
# COMPACT_ATOMS: atom_id res chain seq x y z
N MET A 1 -20.25 3.23 6.49
CA MET A 1 -19.02 2.56 6.05
C MET A 1 -19.34 1.09 5.88
N ASN A 2 -19.02 0.49 4.73
CA ASN A 2 -19.20 -0.94 4.47
C ASN A 2 -18.44 -1.74 5.54
N GLU A 3 -19.09 -2.65 6.27
CA GLU A 3 -18.43 -3.45 7.32
C GLU A 3 -17.19 -4.21 6.80
N ALA A 4 -17.17 -4.54 5.50
CA ALA A 4 -16.03 -5.17 4.83
C ALA A 4 -14.76 -4.31 4.83
N LEU A 5 -14.90 -2.99 4.79
CA LEU A 5 -13.81 -2.01 4.73
C LEU A 5 -13.45 -1.43 6.10
N ARG A 6 -14.07 -1.93 7.17
CA ARG A 6 -13.72 -1.51 8.52
C ARG A 6 -12.27 -1.89 8.81
N ASN A 7 -11.51 -0.98 9.43
CA ASN A 7 -10.17 -1.29 9.88
C ASN A 7 -10.17 -2.32 11.03
N ALA A 8 -9.44 -3.41 10.82
CA ALA A 8 -9.30 -4.54 11.72
C ALA A 8 -7.89 -4.69 12.33
N ALA A 9 -6.93 -3.82 11.96
CA ALA A 9 -5.52 -3.88 12.40
C ALA A 9 -5.36 -3.85 13.94
N TYR A 10 -6.35 -3.30 14.65
CA TYR A 10 -6.31 -3.19 16.11
C TYR A 10 -7.16 -4.25 16.84
N SER A 11 -7.72 -5.22 16.11
CA SER A 11 -8.52 -6.31 16.68
C SER A 11 -7.67 -7.42 17.31
N ASP A 12 -8.26 -8.18 18.25
CA ASP A 12 -7.60 -9.37 18.82
C ASP A 12 -7.35 -10.43 17.74
N LYS A 13 -8.33 -10.67 16.87
CA LYS A 13 -8.24 -11.63 15.78
C LYS A 13 -7.05 -11.32 14.86
N TYR A 14 -6.86 -10.05 14.51
CA TYR A 14 -5.70 -9.63 13.72
C TYR A 14 -4.38 -9.94 14.42
N ARG A 15 -4.25 -9.56 15.71
CA ARG A 15 -3.04 -9.86 16.50
C ARG A 15 -2.74 -11.36 16.57
N GLU A 16 -3.78 -12.17 16.72
CA GLU A 16 -3.66 -13.64 16.73
C GLU A 16 -3.16 -14.18 15.37
N GLU A 17 -3.62 -13.63 14.25
CA GLU A 17 -3.11 -13.99 12.92
C GLU A 17 -1.62 -13.62 12.78
N CYS A 18 -1.24 -12.37 13.10
CA CYS A 18 0.15 -11.92 13.02
C CYS A 18 1.09 -12.74 13.93
N ALA A 19 0.61 -13.18 15.10
CA ALA A 19 1.39 -13.98 16.04
C ALA A 19 1.83 -15.33 15.44
N LYS A 20 1.08 -15.90 14.50
CA LYS A 20 1.40 -17.18 13.85
C LYS A 20 2.68 -17.12 13.02
N PHE A 21 3.05 -15.94 12.55
CA PHE A 21 4.19 -15.72 11.67
C PHE A 21 5.47 -15.31 12.41
N GLN A 22 5.37 -14.94 13.69
CA GLN A 22 6.52 -14.51 14.51
C GLN A 22 7.70 -15.48 14.54
N PRO A 23 7.53 -16.82 14.54
CA PRO A 23 8.65 -17.74 14.49
C PRO A 23 9.54 -17.63 13.24
N LEU A 24 9.08 -16.93 12.19
CA LEU A 24 9.89 -16.65 11.00
C LEU A 24 11.14 -15.83 11.34
N PHE A 25 11.03 -14.86 12.25
CA PHE A 25 12.09 -13.90 12.58
C PHE A 25 13.06 -14.47 13.63
N SER A 26 13.74 -15.55 13.26
CA SER A 26 14.78 -16.20 14.06
C SER A 26 16.10 -16.22 13.32
N GLU A 27 17.22 -16.32 14.05
CA GLU A 27 18.56 -16.38 13.45
C GLU A 27 18.72 -17.57 12.49
N GLU A 28 18.01 -18.68 12.72
CA GLU A 28 18.06 -19.86 11.84
C GLU A 28 17.43 -19.61 10.46
N ASN A 29 16.48 -18.67 10.38
CA ASN A 29 15.80 -18.31 9.15
C ASN A 29 16.39 -17.07 8.47
N LYS A 30 17.40 -16.42 9.07
CA LYS A 30 18.00 -15.19 8.52
C LYS A 30 18.73 -15.49 7.21
N VAL A 31 18.52 -14.66 6.20
CA VAL A 31 19.08 -14.84 4.86
C VAL A 31 20.08 -13.74 4.51
N GLU A 32 19.67 -12.48 4.60
CA GLU A 32 20.45 -11.34 4.11
C GLU A 32 20.10 -10.07 4.86
N ASP A 33 21.04 -9.12 4.85
CA ASP A 33 20.85 -7.76 5.34
C ASP A 33 21.04 -6.78 4.17
N GLU A 34 20.17 -5.77 4.11
CA GLU A 34 20.19 -4.68 3.13
C GLU A 34 20.07 -3.33 3.85
N THR A 35 20.62 -2.28 3.24
CA THR A 35 20.38 -0.90 3.67
C THR A 35 19.78 -0.12 2.52
N ILE A 36 18.59 0.44 2.75
CA ILE A 36 17.82 1.21 1.78
C ILE A 36 17.93 2.68 2.16
N ALA A 37 18.42 3.50 1.23
CA ALA A 37 18.51 4.94 1.43
C ALA A 37 17.14 5.59 1.18
N LEU A 38 16.73 6.47 2.09
CA LEU A 38 15.56 7.31 1.96
C LEU A 38 15.97 8.79 1.83
N PRO A 39 15.05 9.69 1.44
CA PRO A 39 15.32 11.13 1.43
C PRO A 39 15.81 11.65 2.79
N GLU A 40 16.52 12.78 2.78
CA GLU A 40 17.07 13.43 3.98
C GLU A 40 17.94 12.52 4.88
N ASP A 41 18.68 11.61 4.26
CA ASP A 41 19.62 10.69 4.92
C ASP A 41 18.98 9.69 5.91
N TYR A 42 17.64 9.58 5.92
CA TYR A 42 16.94 8.46 6.57
C TYR A 42 17.33 7.14 5.91
N LYS A 43 17.27 6.04 6.66
CA LYS A 43 17.63 4.71 6.16
C LYS A 43 16.70 3.65 6.70
N ILE A 44 16.40 2.64 5.90
CA ILE A 44 15.81 1.39 6.39
C ILE A 44 16.92 0.35 6.40
N LEU A 45 17.22 -0.21 7.57
CA LEU A 45 17.99 -1.45 7.68
C LEU A 45 17.00 -2.60 7.58
N LYS A 46 17.15 -3.42 6.55
CA LYS A 46 16.26 -4.54 6.26
C LYS A 46 17.01 -5.84 6.48
N THR A 47 16.39 -6.79 7.17
CA THR A 47 16.87 -8.16 7.30
C THR A 47 15.82 -9.10 6.75
N THR A 48 16.15 -9.85 5.70
CA THR A 48 15.27 -10.83 5.07
C THR A 48 15.37 -12.17 5.78
N TYR A 49 14.23 -12.83 5.99
CA TYR A 49 14.11 -14.15 6.59
C TYR A 49 13.34 -15.09 5.66
N LYS A 50 13.79 -16.34 5.54
CA LYS A 50 13.08 -17.41 4.80
C LYS A 50 13.13 -18.69 5.61
N GLY A 51 11.96 -19.29 5.83
CA GLY A 51 11.88 -20.43 6.74
C GLY A 51 10.54 -21.16 6.66
N LYS A 52 10.48 -22.31 7.33
CA LYS A 52 9.24 -23.09 7.42
C LYS A 52 8.57 -22.86 8.77
N VAL A 53 7.40 -22.23 8.77
CA VAL A 53 6.60 -21.97 9.98
C VAL A 53 5.24 -22.62 9.82
N ASN A 54 4.80 -23.38 10.82
CA ASN A 54 3.49 -24.07 10.81
C ASN A 54 3.23 -24.94 9.56
N GLY A 55 4.29 -25.47 8.94
CA GLY A 55 4.17 -26.31 7.74
C GLY A 55 4.23 -25.55 6.41
N CYS A 56 4.19 -24.21 6.44
CA CYS A 56 4.25 -23.34 5.28
C CYS A 56 5.67 -22.79 5.08
N ASN A 57 6.12 -22.68 3.83
CA ASN A 57 7.32 -21.91 3.52
C ASN A 57 6.93 -20.44 3.50
N LEU A 58 7.60 -19.64 4.31
CA LEU A 58 7.37 -18.22 4.44
C LEU A 58 8.65 -17.44 4.12
N HIS A 59 8.43 -16.21 3.69
CA HIS A 59 9.43 -15.18 3.49
C HIS A 59 8.91 -13.86 4.03
N GLY A 60 9.80 -13.01 4.53
CA GLY A 60 9.42 -11.80 5.24
C GLY A 60 10.62 -11.12 5.86
N ASN A 61 10.44 -9.86 6.27
CA ASN A 61 11.55 -8.95 6.53
C ASN A 61 11.39 -8.29 7.90
N ASN A 62 12.46 -8.15 8.67
CA ASN A 62 12.51 -7.18 9.76
C ASN A 62 13.08 -5.87 9.20
N ASN A 63 12.49 -4.75 9.61
CA ASN A 63 12.87 -3.44 9.14
C ASN A 63 13.09 -2.50 10.32
N VAL A 64 14.18 -1.73 10.26
CA VAL A 64 14.54 -0.70 11.24
C VAL A 64 14.72 0.62 10.52
N LEU A 65 13.85 1.59 10.80
CA LEU A 65 13.99 2.96 10.31
C LEU A 65 14.95 3.73 11.20
N LEU A 66 16.00 4.27 10.58
CA LEU A 66 16.96 5.17 11.18
C LEU A 66 16.72 6.60 10.69
N ASP A 67 16.88 7.56 11.59
CA ASP A 67 16.95 8.98 11.23
C ASP A 67 18.31 9.36 10.61
N SER A 68 18.44 10.63 10.23
CA SER A 68 19.70 11.18 9.68
C SER A 68 20.91 11.09 10.63
N ASN A 69 20.69 10.93 11.95
CA ASN A 69 21.75 10.74 12.95
C ASN A 69 22.10 9.27 13.16
N GLY A 70 21.36 8.34 12.55
CA GLY A 70 21.50 6.90 12.75
C GLY A 70 20.77 6.37 13.99
N GLU A 71 19.87 7.15 14.59
CA GLU A 71 19.04 6.72 15.71
C GLU A 71 17.83 5.93 15.21
N THR A 72 17.54 4.80 15.86
CA THR A 72 16.32 4.04 15.58
C THR A 72 15.09 4.81 16.01
N ILE A 73 14.18 5.05 15.06
CA ILE A 73 12.90 5.71 15.33
C ILE A 73 11.69 4.79 15.14
N HIS A 74 11.82 3.73 14.34
CA HIS A 74 10.74 2.77 14.12
C HIS A 74 11.25 1.37 13.76
N ILE A 75 10.49 0.34 14.14
CA ILE A 75 10.79 -1.07 13.81
C ILE A 75 9.48 -1.76 13.43
N TRP A 76 9.48 -2.53 12.35
CA TRP A 76 8.36 -3.38 11.98
C TRP A 76 8.83 -4.69 11.35
N ASN A 77 7.92 -5.66 11.33
CA ASN A 77 8.08 -6.89 10.59
C ASN A 77 7.11 -6.89 9.42
N SER A 78 7.56 -7.36 8.26
CA SER A 78 6.73 -7.70 7.12
C SER A 78 6.64 -9.22 7.04
N PHE A 79 5.44 -9.78 7.18
CA PHE A 79 5.21 -11.23 7.23
C PHE A 79 5.10 -11.89 5.85
N ASP A 80 5.05 -11.05 4.82
CA ASP A 80 5.05 -11.39 3.42
C ASP A 80 5.80 -10.25 2.70
N ASP A 81 6.95 -10.55 2.10
CA ASP A 81 7.73 -9.62 1.31
C ASP A 81 7.37 -9.67 -0.19
N ASP A 82 6.36 -10.45 -0.59
CA ASP A 82 5.80 -10.37 -1.93
C ASP A 82 5.21 -8.97 -2.17
N ALA A 83 5.69 -8.37 -3.25
CA ALA A 83 5.39 -7.00 -3.67
C ALA A 83 5.74 -5.90 -2.64
N GLU A 84 6.66 -6.13 -1.69
CA GLU A 84 7.14 -5.12 -0.72
C GLU A 84 7.33 -3.71 -1.33
N PHE A 85 6.86 -2.68 -0.62
CA PHE A 85 7.17 -1.29 -0.94
C PHE A 85 7.34 -0.44 0.32
N HIS A 86 8.02 0.68 0.14
CA HIS A 86 8.12 1.76 1.12
C HIS A 86 8.25 3.10 0.38
N THR A 87 7.42 4.08 0.75
CA THR A 87 7.38 5.38 0.08
C THR A 87 7.46 6.51 1.11
N PHE A 88 8.46 7.37 0.94
CA PHE A 88 8.64 8.58 1.72
C PHE A 88 7.81 9.71 1.12
N ILE A 89 6.86 10.25 1.88
CA ILE A 89 5.91 11.27 1.42
C ILE A 89 6.16 12.59 2.14
N TYR A 90 6.40 13.64 1.37
CA TYR A 90 6.30 15.03 1.81
C TYR A 90 4.87 15.50 1.65
N HIS A 91 4.11 15.52 2.74
CA HIS A 91 2.69 15.82 2.67
C HIS A 91 2.41 17.32 2.68
N ARG A 92 1.31 17.75 2.05
CA ARG A 92 0.87 19.16 1.98
C ARG A 92 0.71 19.82 3.35
N ASN A 93 0.39 19.05 4.39
CA ASN A 93 0.27 19.56 5.76
C ASN A 93 1.63 19.93 6.41
N GLY A 94 2.76 19.71 5.71
CA GLY A 94 4.11 20.01 6.18
C GLY A 94 4.81 18.86 6.93
N ASN A 95 4.11 17.75 7.20
CA ASN A 95 4.70 16.57 7.82
C ASN A 95 5.30 15.61 6.78
N LYS A 96 6.13 14.68 7.28
CA LYS A 96 6.75 13.62 6.50
C LYS A 96 6.20 12.30 6.98
N TYR A 97 5.84 11.44 6.04
CA TYR A 97 5.29 10.12 6.33
C TYR A 97 6.06 9.05 5.59
N LEU A 98 6.23 7.89 6.22
CA LEU A 98 6.62 6.67 5.54
C LEU A 98 5.39 5.80 5.37
N VAL A 99 5.04 5.46 4.13
CA VAL A 99 3.96 4.51 3.82
C VAL A 99 4.59 3.20 3.38
N TYR A 100 4.18 2.09 3.97
CA TYR A 100 4.73 0.75 3.72
C TYR A 100 3.70 -0.32 4.03
N ARG A 101 4.01 -1.58 3.73
CA ARG A 101 3.22 -2.74 4.18
C ARG A 101 3.93 -3.50 5.30
N GLN A 102 3.14 -4.12 6.15
CA GLN A 102 3.56 -5.21 7.03
C GLN A 102 2.99 -6.57 6.57
N GLU A 103 1.87 -6.56 5.86
CA GLU A 103 1.19 -7.73 5.34
C GLU A 103 0.88 -7.56 3.85
N LEU A 104 0.56 -8.65 3.14
CA LEU A 104 0.14 -8.61 1.74
C LEU A 104 -1.05 -7.67 1.50
N TYR A 105 -1.97 -7.53 2.46
CA TYR A 105 -3.13 -6.65 2.39
C TYR A 105 -3.06 -5.52 3.41
N GLY A 106 -3.64 -4.37 3.05
CA GLY A 106 -3.62 -3.19 3.89
C GLY A 106 -2.34 -2.37 3.70
N TYR A 107 -2.14 -1.41 4.58
CA TYR A 107 -0.97 -0.53 4.57
C TYR A 107 -0.77 0.10 5.94
N THR A 108 0.42 0.64 6.14
CA THR A 108 0.82 1.35 7.35
C THR A 108 1.41 2.71 6.99
N VAL A 109 1.09 3.70 7.81
CA VAL A 109 1.61 5.07 7.73
C VAL A 109 2.32 5.38 9.04
N PHE A 110 3.59 5.78 8.94
CA PHE A 110 4.38 6.24 10.06
C PHE A 110 4.63 7.74 9.95
N ASP A 111 4.26 8.50 10.99
CA ASP A 111 4.52 9.94 11.12
C ASP A 111 5.91 10.16 11.74
N LEU A 112 6.85 10.63 10.90
CA LEU A 112 8.26 10.79 11.29
C LEU A 112 8.46 11.85 12.37
N ALA A 113 7.60 12.87 12.44
CA ALA A 113 7.75 13.97 13.39
C ALA A 113 7.21 13.60 14.77
N ASN A 114 6.12 12.83 14.81
CA ASN A 114 5.41 12.53 16.05
C ASN A 114 5.69 11.12 16.59
N ASN A 115 6.43 10.29 15.86
CA ASN A 115 6.69 8.89 16.18
C ASN A 115 5.39 8.13 16.46
N LYS A 116 4.46 8.20 15.50
CA LYS A 116 3.15 7.56 15.58
C LYS A 116 2.89 6.73 14.34
N GLU A 117 2.25 5.60 14.54
CA GLU A 117 1.86 4.68 13.48
C GLU A 117 0.34 4.62 13.35
N PHE A 118 -0.14 4.63 12.12
CA PHE A 118 -1.50 4.26 11.75
C PHE A 118 -1.43 3.05 10.81
N GLN A 119 -2.15 1.98 11.14
CA GLN A 119 -2.23 0.78 10.32
C GLN A 119 -3.68 0.58 9.89
N TYR A 120 -3.86 0.30 8.60
CA TYR A 120 -5.14 -0.10 8.03
C TYR A 120 -5.03 -1.54 7.54
N TYR A 121 -5.89 -2.39 8.09
CA TYR A 121 -6.07 -3.76 7.62
C TYR A 121 -7.56 -4.02 7.39
N PRO A 122 -8.00 -4.38 6.17
CA PRO A 122 -9.42 -4.52 5.87
C PRO A 122 -10.04 -5.75 6.57
N GLN A 123 -11.15 -5.57 7.28
CA GLN A 123 -11.87 -6.63 7.98
C GLN A 123 -12.24 -7.81 7.05
N CYS A 124 -12.57 -7.53 5.79
CA CYS A 124 -12.94 -8.58 4.83
C CYS A 124 -11.88 -9.67 4.66
N VAL A 125 -10.60 -9.34 4.81
CA VAL A 125 -9.50 -10.30 4.71
C VAL A 125 -9.50 -11.28 5.88
N LEU A 126 -9.76 -10.80 7.10
CA LEU A 126 -9.96 -11.69 8.25
C LEU A 126 -11.19 -12.59 8.09
N ASP A 127 -12.17 -12.16 7.29
CA ASP A 127 -13.37 -12.93 6.98
C ASP A 127 -13.18 -13.87 5.77
N GLY A 128 -11.95 -13.98 5.25
CA GLY A 128 -11.58 -14.89 4.16
C GLY A 128 -11.91 -14.38 2.76
N ARG A 129 -12.01 -13.06 2.58
CA ARG A 129 -12.22 -12.42 1.26
C ARG A 129 -10.97 -11.67 0.82
N GLU A 130 -10.75 -11.65 -0.49
CA GLU A 130 -9.66 -10.88 -1.09
C GLU A 130 -9.83 -9.36 -0.90
N TYR A 131 -8.71 -8.66 -0.95
CA TYR A 131 -8.66 -7.20 -0.99
C TYR A 131 -7.58 -6.74 -1.96
N PHE A 132 -7.59 -5.46 -2.32
CA PHE A 132 -6.58 -4.87 -3.19
C PHE A 132 -5.19 -4.93 -2.53
N ILE A 133 -4.25 -5.60 -3.18
CA ILE A 133 -2.84 -5.69 -2.80
C ILE A 133 -2.16 -4.45 -3.34
N TRP A 134 -1.70 -3.58 -2.44
CA TRP A 134 -0.89 -2.42 -2.82
C TRP A 134 0.45 -2.94 -3.31
N THR A 135 1.14 -2.26 -4.22
CA THR A 135 2.49 -2.65 -4.70
C THR A 135 3.41 -1.46 -4.89
N ASP A 136 2.86 -0.28 -5.10
CA ASP A 136 3.55 1.01 -5.07
C ASP A 136 2.54 2.12 -4.77
N VAL A 137 3.01 3.28 -4.31
CA VAL A 137 2.16 4.44 -4.02
C VAL A 137 2.78 5.74 -4.53
N HIS A 138 1.94 6.56 -5.16
CA HIS A 138 2.32 7.85 -5.75
C HIS A 138 1.42 8.97 -5.23
N TYR A 139 1.98 9.83 -4.39
CA TYR A 139 1.26 10.93 -3.77
C TYR A 139 1.20 12.19 -4.64
N ASN A 140 0.05 12.86 -4.65
CA ASN A 140 -0.12 14.17 -5.27
C ASN A 140 -0.41 15.27 -4.22
N PRO A 141 0.50 16.22 -3.99
CA PRO A 141 0.31 17.29 -3.01
C PRO A 141 -0.76 18.32 -3.41
N LEU A 142 -1.22 18.35 -4.66
CA LEU A 142 -2.23 19.31 -5.10
C LEU A 142 -3.64 18.92 -4.65
N ASN A 143 -3.93 17.63 -4.54
CA ASN A 143 -5.26 17.11 -4.17
C ASN A 143 -5.25 16.16 -2.96
N ASN A 144 -4.09 15.86 -2.38
CA ASN A 144 -3.93 14.93 -1.26
C ASN A 144 -4.44 13.51 -1.54
N LEU A 145 -4.23 13.02 -2.77
CA LEU A 145 -4.57 11.65 -3.14
C LEU A 145 -3.33 10.79 -3.31
N LEU A 146 -3.48 9.50 -3.05
CA LEU A 146 -2.56 8.48 -3.53
C LEU A 146 -3.13 7.83 -4.78
N ALA A 147 -2.27 7.62 -5.77
CA ALA A 147 -2.46 6.58 -6.78
C ALA A 147 -1.65 5.36 -6.34
N VAL A 148 -2.35 4.26 -6.11
CA VAL A 148 -1.77 3.02 -5.57
C VAL A 148 -1.80 1.97 -6.67
N SER A 149 -0.63 1.53 -7.10
CA SER A 149 -0.51 0.43 -8.07
C SER A 149 -0.80 -0.90 -7.37
N GLY A 150 -1.43 -1.85 -8.08
CA GLY A 150 -1.64 -3.18 -7.54
C GLY A 150 -2.76 -3.96 -8.21
N CYS A 151 -3.25 -4.99 -7.52
CA CYS A 151 -4.36 -5.81 -8.01
C CYS A 151 -5.07 -6.55 -6.86
N ILE A 152 -6.24 -7.10 -7.15
CA ILE A 152 -6.80 -8.21 -6.35
C ILE A 152 -6.11 -9.49 -6.81
N TRP A 153 -5.87 -10.44 -5.91
CA TRP A 153 -5.17 -11.68 -6.27
C TRP A 153 -5.84 -12.41 -7.44
N GLY A 154 -5.07 -12.63 -8.51
CA GLY A 154 -5.54 -13.29 -9.74
C GLY A 154 -6.45 -12.44 -10.63
N ALA A 155 -6.62 -11.15 -10.32
CA ALA A 155 -7.32 -10.17 -11.14
C ALA A 155 -6.32 -9.35 -11.99
N PRO A 156 -6.81 -8.63 -13.01
CA PRO A 156 -6.00 -7.69 -13.77
C PRO A 156 -5.38 -6.59 -12.91
N TRP A 157 -4.34 -5.93 -13.45
CA TRP A 157 -3.63 -4.86 -12.76
C TRP A 157 -4.40 -3.55 -12.83
N SER A 158 -4.50 -2.83 -11.72
CA SER A 158 -5.18 -1.54 -11.67
C SER A 158 -4.46 -0.51 -10.80
N THR A 159 -5.00 0.70 -10.79
CA THR A 159 -4.60 1.80 -9.92
C THR A 159 -5.76 2.15 -8.99
N LEU A 160 -5.57 1.99 -7.69
CA LEU A 160 -6.53 2.40 -6.66
C LEU A 160 -6.27 3.87 -6.27
N ILE A 161 -7.31 4.69 -6.28
CA ILE A 161 -7.27 6.08 -5.80
C ILE A 161 -7.74 6.14 -4.36
N VAL A 162 -6.90 6.69 -3.49
CA VAL A 162 -7.11 6.70 -2.05
C VAL A 162 -7.07 8.12 -1.51
N ASP A 163 -8.07 8.48 -0.70
CA ASP A 163 -8.07 9.73 0.08
C ASP A 163 -6.92 9.73 1.09
N PHE A 164 -6.05 10.73 1.00
CA PHE A 164 -4.90 10.87 1.89
C PHE A 164 -4.85 12.26 2.55
N GLU A 165 -5.99 12.95 2.64
CA GLU A 165 -6.09 14.26 3.31
C GLU A 165 -5.67 14.19 4.78
N ASN A 166 -5.96 13.08 5.45
CA ASN A 166 -5.51 12.80 6.82
C ASN A 166 -4.77 11.45 6.89
N PRO A 167 -3.43 11.44 6.69
CA PRO A 167 -2.62 10.22 6.64
C PRO A 167 -2.71 9.31 7.87
N MET A 168 -3.11 9.85 9.03
CA MET A 168 -3.17 9.13 10.31
C MET A 168 -4.59 8.67 10.66
N ALA A 169 -5.46 8.49 9.67
CA ALA A 169 -6.83 8.02 9.84
C ALA A 169 -7.26 7.15 8.65
N GLU A 170 -8.37 6.43 8.82
CA GLU A 170 -8.99 5.67 7.73
C GLU A 170 -9.36 6.61 6.58
N PRO A 171 -9.08 6.21 5.33
CA PRO A 171 -9.36 7.04 4.16
C PRO A 171 -10.87 7.16 4.00
N LYS A 172 -11.35 8.34 3.58
CA LYS A 172 -12.79 8.54 3.36
C LYS A 172 -13.31 7.69 2.22
N PHE A 173 -12.47 7.45 1.21
CA PHE A 173 -12.78 6.61 0.06
C PHE A 173 -11.53 5.92 -0.49
N GLN A 174 -11.78 4.82 -1.18
CA GLN A 174 -10.84 4.08 -2.00
C GLN A 174 -11.60 3.62 -3.25
N HIS A 175 -11.12 3.96 -4.44
CA HIS A 175 -11.79 3.63 -5.71
C HIS A 175 -10.83 2.96 -6.67
N ASP A 176 -11.24 1.82 -7.23
CA ASP A 176 -10.56 1.25 -8.39
C ASP A 176 -10.80 2.20 -9.57
N ILE A 177 -9.73 2.65 -10.22
CA ILE A 177 -9.85 3.62 -11.29
C ILE A 177 -10.57 3.05 -12.50
N ILE A 178 -10.45 1.74 -12.77
CA ILE A 178 -11.11 1.10 -13.91
C ILE A 178 -12.63 1.21 -13.74
N ASP A 179 -13.16 0.99 -12.55
CA ASP A 179 -14.60 1.16 -12.25
C ASP A 179 -15.10 2.59 -12.49
N CYS A 180 -14.20 3.58 -12.54
CA CYS A 180 -14.52 4.98 -12.80
C CYS A 180 -14.38 5.36 -14.29
N LEU A 181 -13.75 4.54 -15.13
CA LEU A 181 -13.59 4.79 -16.56
C LEU A 181 -14.86 4.43 -17.34
N ASP A 182 -15.07 5.08 -18.48
CA ASP A 182 -16.19 4.75 -19.36
C ASP A 182 -16.02 3.32 -19.90
N GLY A 183 -17.06 2.50 -19.74
CA GLY A 183 -17.03 1.07 -20.04
C GLY A 183 -16.33 0.17 -19.01
N GLY A 184 -15.55 0.74 -18.09
CA GLY A 184 -14.86 0.01 -17.02
C GLY A 184 -14.15 -1.27 -17.48
N TYR A 185 -14.32 -2.36 -16.73
CA TYR A 185 -13.72 -3.66 -17.03
C TYR A 185 -14.25 -4.33 -18.31
N ASP A 186 -15.34 -3.84 -18.92
CA ASP A 186 -15.78 -4.34 -20.23
C ASP A 186 -14.89 -3.80 -21.38
N VAL A 187 -14.16 -2.70 -21.14
CA VAL A 187 -13.28 -2.05 -22.12
C VAL A 187 -11.81 -2.15 -21.73
N TYR A 188 -11.50 -2.12 -20.44
CA TYR A 188 -10.13 -2.07 -19.92
C TYR A 188 -9.81 -3.29 -19.07
N ASP A 189 -8.78 -4.05 -19.45
CA ASP A 189 -8.28 -5.16 -18.64
C ASP A 189 -7.35 -4.61 -17.55
N ASP A 190 -6.32 -3.86 -17.96
CA ASP A 190 -5.32 -3.30 -17.04
C ASP A 190 -5.34 -1.76 -17.05
N ALA A 191 -4.97 -1.15 -15.92
CA ALA A 191 -4.74 0.29 -15.79
C ALA A 191 -3.50 0.60 -14.91
N ASP A 192 -2.36 0.80 -15.57
CA ASP A 192 -1.09 1.14 -14.92
C ASP A 192 -0.99 2.65 -14.62
N PHE A 193 -0.56 3.02 -13.40
CA PHE A 193 -0.18 4.40 -13.11
C PHE A 193 1.02 4.83 -13.94
N VAL A 194 0.95 6.00 -14.57
CA VAL A 194 2.09 6.61 -15.28
C VAL A 194 2.62 7.82 -14.52
N ARG A 195 1.76 8.81 -14.24
CA ARG A 195 2.14 10.05 -13.55
C ARG A 195 0.92 10.85 -13.09
N TRP A 196 1.18 11.78 -12.19
CA TRP A 196 0.31 12.94 -11.97
C TRP A 196 0.72 14.08 -12.92
N ASP A 197 -0.24 14.65 -13.63
CA ASP A 197 -0.07 15.88 -14.43
C ASP A 197 -0.98 16.98 -13.86
N GLY A 198 -0.42 17.76 -12.93
CA GLY A 198 -1.20 18.67 -12.10
C GLY A 198 -2.22 17.89 -11.26
N LEU A 199 -3.51 18.10 -11.51
CA LEU A 199 -4.59 17.36 -10.85
C LEU A 199 -5.04 16.13 -11.65
N ASN A 200 -4.60 15.99 -12.91
CA ASN A 200 -4.99 14.87 -13.75
C ASN A 200 -4.12 13.65 -13.39
N LEU A 201 -4.76 12.49 -13.41
CA LEU A 201 -4.10 11.20 -13.32
C LEU A 201 -3.86 10.69 -14.73
N ILE A 202 -2.64 10.28 -15.04
CA ILE A 202 -2.29 9.69 -16.33
C ILE A 202 -2.08 8.19 -16.14
N LEU A 203 -2.79 7.40 -16.94
CA LEU A 203 -2.75 5.95 -16.90
C LEU A 203 -2.33 5.38 -18.25
N SER A 204 -1.72 4.19 -18.23
CA SER A 204 -1.52 3.34 -19.40
C SER A 204 -2.49 2.18 -19.29
N CYS A 205 -3.59 2.22 -20.05
CA CYS A 205 -4.65 1.23 -19.97
C CYS A 205 -4.60 0.26 -21.15
N TYR A 206 -4.84 -1.02 -20.92
CA TYR A 206 -4.98 -2.01 -22.00
C TYR A 206 -6.44 -2.10 -22.44
N ASN A 207 -6.73 -1.63 -23.65
CA ASN A 207 -8.07 -1.64 -24.23
C ASN A 207 -8.33 -2.97 -24.95
N VAL A 208 -9.28 -3.77 -24.46
CA VAL A 208 -9.54 -5.12 -24.99
C VAL A 208 -10.23 -5.11 -26.35
N GLU A 209 -11.02 -4.07 -26.64
CA GLU A 209 -11.71 -3.93 -27.94
C GLU A 209 -10.73 -3.59 -29.06
N LYS A 210 -9.72 -2.77 -28.75
CA LYS A 210 -8.65 -2.37 -29.69
C LYS A 210 -7.45 -3.32 -29.67
N ASN A 211 -7.31 -4.13 -28.62
CA ASN A 211 -6.18 -5.04 -28.40
C ASN A 211 -4.83 -4.29 -28.37
N GLU A 212 -4.78 -3.12 -27.70
CA GLU A 212 -3.57 -2.30 -27.56
C GLU A 212 -3.57 -1.49 -26.24
N LYS A 213 -2.39 -0.99 -25.84
CA LYS A 213 -2.26 -0.05 -24.71
C LYS A 213 -2.47 1.39 -25.19
N GLU A 214 -3.25 2.17 -24.45
CA GLU A 214 -3.48 3.60 -24.70
C GLU A 214 -3.23 4.45 -23.44
N GLU A 215 -2.70 5.67 -23.62
CA GLU A 215 -2.57 6.63 -22.51
C GLU A 215 -3.92 7.32 -22.28
N ILE A 216 -4.44 7.24 -21.06
CA ILE A 216 -5.71 7.86 -20.66
C ILE A 216 -5.43 8.98 -19.67
N ILE A 217 -6.04 10.14 -19.94
CA ILE A 217 -6.03 11.29 -19.04
C ILE A 217 -7.32 11.25 -18.21
N VAL A 218 -7.18 11.05 -16.92
CA VAL A 218 -8.31 10.97 -15.98
C VAL A 218 -8.39 12.25 -15.16
N PRO A 219 -9.38 13.14 -15.44
CA PRO A 219 -9.57 14.35 -14.66
C PRO A 219 -10.14 14.04 -13.26
N PRO A 220 -9.97 14.94 -12.27
CA PRO A 220 -10.44 14.72 -10.90
C PRO A 220 -11.93 14.37 -10.77
N GLY A 221 -12.77 14.93 -11.63
CA GLY A 221 -14.21 14.69 -11.61
C GLY A 221 -14.60 13.23 -11.89
N THR A 222 -13.73 12.43 -12.49
CA THR A 222 -14.02 11.03 -12.84
C THR A 222 -14.17 10.15 -11.60
N TYR A 223 -13.31 10.31 -10.60
CA TYR A 223 -13.29 9.48 -9.39
C TYR A 223 -13.82 10.21 -8.14
N GLN A 224 -14.29 11.45 -8.28
CA GLN A 224 -14.94 12.22 -7.19
C GLN A 224 -16.48 12.11 -7.24
N ASN A 225 -17.06 11.69 -8.36
CA ASN A 225 -18.51 11.57 -8.53
C ASN A 225 -19.08 10.24 -8.02
N THR A 226 -18.24 9.32 -7.56
CA THR A 226 -18.58 8.01 -7.02
C THR A 226 -19.30 8.06 -5.67
N ASP A 227 -19.24 9.19 -4.96
CA ASP A 227 -19.97 9.43 -3.69
C ASP A 227 -21.48 9.72 -3.87
N SER A 228 -22.01 9.66 -5.11
CA SER A 228 -23.40 10.04 -5.43
C SER A 228 -24.39 8.89 -5.66
N ASN A 229 -24.03 7.63 -5.39
CA ASN A 229 -24.95 6.48 -5.52
C ASN A 229 -25.02 5.62 -4.26
#